data_AF-A0A3M0D6L6-F1
#
_entry.id   AF-A0A3M0D6L6-F1
#
_cell.length_a   1.000
_cell.length_b   1.000
_cell.length_c   1.000
_cell.angle_alpha   90.00
_cell.angle_beta   90.00
_cell.angle_gamma   90.00
#
_symmetry.space_group_name_H-M   'P 1'
#
loop_
_entity.id
_entity.type
_entity.pdbx_description
1 polymer ?
#
loop_
_entity_poly.entity_id
_entity_poly.type
_entity_poly.pdbx_seq_one_letter_code
_entity_poly.pdbx_strand_id
1 'polypeptide(L)'
;MTDTPLAPTPIPLDSAGARDLRRYARAVLQLDVSDFENAGSLRAKIRAAAPDTQAIVPEQDGVLAEHGVLAEDSAPAQGDLAAAPGAADGGDMDGYLRILIPRQEKHGGGDPVPVNCNGRQIIVPRGREWPVKRKFVEILSHAVERQYSVTLNPHTREAEMTSHDVQAYPFQILGPWAGPLPAEMTGSTSGGAR
;
A
#
# COMPACT_ATOMS: atom_id res chain seq x y z
N MET A 1 3.90 45.27 16.03
CA MET A 1 5.01 44.30 15.99
C MET A 1 4.94 43.65 14.62
N THR A 2 5.79 44.08 13.69
CA THR A 2 5.88 43.52 12.33
C THR A 2 6.65 42.22 12.41
N ASP A 3 5.92 41.11 12.45
CA ASP A 3 6.49 39.77 12.30
C ASP A 3 7.01 39.67 10.86
N THR A 4 8.33 39.71 10.71
CA THR A 4 9.01 39.51 9.44
C THR A 4 9.17 38.01 9.27
N PRO A 5 8.43 37.34 8.35
CA PRO A 5 8.60 35.91 8.17
C PRO A 5 10.03 35.64 7.70
N LEU A 6 10.77 34.84 8.47
CA LEU A 6 12.08 34.34 8.06
C LEU A 6 11.93 33.67 6.69
N ALA A 7 12.58 34.23 5.67
CA ALA A 7 12.61 33.62 4.36
C ALA A 7 13.21 32.21 4.48
N PRO A 8 12.55 31.17 3.94
CA PRO A 8 13.07 29.80 3.96
C PRO A 8 14.46 29.75 3.29
N THR A 9 15.43 29.18 3.99
CA THR A 9 16.81 29.07 3.50
C THR A 9 16.87 28.13 2.29
N PRO A 10 17.43 28.59 1.14
CA PRO A 10 17.52 27.75 -0.05
C PRO A 10 18.45 26.56 0.20
N ILE A 11 17.96 25.34 -0.01
CA ILE A 11 18.73 24.09 0.07
C ILE A 11 19.25 23.74 -1.32
N PRO A 12 20.55 23.42 -1.49
CA PRO A 12 21.07 22.99 -2.79
C PRO A 12 20.39 21.70 -3.27
N LEU A 13 20.10 21.63 -4.57
CA LEU A 13 19.36 20.52 -5.20
C LEU A 13 19.98 19.14 -4.93
N ASP A 14 21.31 19.08 -4.79
CA ASP A 14 22.07 17.86 -4.51
C ASP A 14 21.95 17.37 -3.04
N SER A 15 21.58 18.26 -2.12
CA SER A 15 21.35 17.92 -0.70
C SER A 15 19.86 17.79 -0.36
N ALA A 16 18.97 18.14 -1.29
CA ALA A 16 17.53 18.04 -1.12
C ALA A 16 17.04 16.59 -0.98
N GLY A 17 16.10 16.36 -0.05
CA GLY A 17 15.46 15.07 0.14
C GLY A 17 14.47 14.72 -0.98
N ALA A 18 14.14 13.44 -1.12
CA ALA A 18 13.19 12.94 -2.14
C ALA A 18 11.78 13.58 -2.02
N ARG A 19 11.39 13.98 -0.81
CA ARG A 19 10.10 14.65 -0.54
C ARG A 19 10.10 16.08 -1.11
N ASP A 20 11.15 16.84 -0.85
CA ASP A 20 11.27 18.24 -1.27
C ASP A 20 11.41 18.35 -2.79
N LEU A 21 12.19 17.44 -3.40
CA LEU A 21 12.34 17.34 -4.85
C LEU A 21 11.01 17.05 -5.55
N ARG A 22 10.20 16.11 -5.03
CA ARG A 22 8.87 15.81 -5.58
C ARG A 22 7.94 17.01 -5.50
N ARG A 23 7.91 17.67 -4.35
CA ARG A 23 7.09 18.86 -4.16
C ARG A 23 7.51 19.98 -5.12
N TYR A 24 8.82 20.24 -5.25
CA TYR A 24 9.33 21.24 -6.19
C TYR A 24 8.99 20.88 -7.65
N ALA A 25 9.17 19.62 -8.05
CA ALA A 25 8.84 19.16 -9.39
C ALA A 25 7.35 19.34 -9.73
N ARG A 26 6.43 19.00 -8.80
CA ARG A 26 4.98 19.14 -9.02
C ARG A 26 4.51 20.60 -8.90
N ALA A 27 4.96 21.33 -7.89
CA ALA A 27 4.43 22.66 -7.57
C ALA A 27 5.03 23.77 -8.43
N VAL A 28 6.35 23.72 -8.69
CA VAL A 28 7.07 24.78 -9.41
C VAL A 28 7.19 24.44 -10.90
N LEU A 29 7.57 23.20 -11.21
CA LEU A 29 7.81 22.78 -12.59
C LEU A 29 6.62 22.09 -13.27
N GLN A 30 5.54 21.83 -12.52
CA GLN A 30 4.34 21.13 -13.00
C GLN A 30 4.65 19.80 -13.72
N LEU A 31 5.72 19.12 -13.28
CA LEU A 31 6.12 17.84 -13.82
C LEU A 31 5.27 16.72 -13.24
N ASP A 32 4.83 15.81 -14.10
CA ASP A 32 4.25 14.54 -13.70
C ASP A 32 5.38 13.62 -13.19
N VAL A 33 5.51 13.56 -11.88
CA VAL A 33 6.46 12.69 -11.16
C VAL A 33 5.69 11.69 -10.33
N SER A 34 6.13 10.44 -10.35
CA SER A 34 5.49 9.36 -9.57
C SER A 34 5.96 9.38 -8.11
N ASP A 35 5.09 8.99 -7.20
CA ASP A 35 5.36 8.98 -5.75
C ASP A 35 6.43 7.96 -5.32
N PHE A 36 6.77 7.01 -6.19
CA PHE A 36 7.78 5.97 -5.97
C PHE A 36 9.15 6.28 -6.60
N GLU A 37 9.30 7.43 -7.28
CA GLU A 37 10.59 7.77 -7.91
C GLU A 37 11.67 8.09 -6.88
N ASN A 38 12.87 7.58 -7.13
CA ASN A 38 14.02 7.84 -6.28
C ASN A 38 14.53 9.28 -6.44
N ALA A 39 15.24 9.79 -5.42
CA ALA A 39 15.77 11.16 -5.43
C ALA A 39 16.68 11.45 -6.64
N GLY A 40 17.41 10.44 -7.14
CA GLY A 40 18.28 10.58 -8.31
C GLY A 40 17.49 10.87 -9.59
N SER A 41 16.43 10.10 -9.85
CA SER A 41 15.52 10.28 -10.98
C SER A 41 14.79 11.62 -10.91
N LEU A 42 14.35 12.02 -9.71
CA LEU A 42 13.71 13.32 -9.50
C LEU A 42 14.66 14.49 -9.80
N ARG A 43 15.92 14.41 -9.35
CA ARG A 43 16.95 15.42 -9.68
C ARG A 43 17.23 15.48 -11.17
N ALA A 44 17.32 14.33 -11.83
CA ALA A 44 17.53 14.27 -13.28
C ALA A 44 16.38 14.93 -14.04
N LYS A 45 15.13 14.66 -13.65
CA LYS A 45 13.94 15.29 -14.24
C LYS A 45 13.89 16.80 -14.00
N ILE A 46 14.22 17.24 -12.77
CA ILE A 46 14.28 18.67 -12.43
C ILE A 46 15.37 19.37 -13.25
N ARG A 47 16.58 18.79 -13.37
CA ARG A 47 17.65 19.36 -14.21
C ARG A 47 17.30 19.37 -15.70
N ALA A 48 16.54 18.39 -16.17
CA ALA A 48 16.11 18.35 -17.56
C ALA A 48 15.07 19.44 -17.88
N ALA A 49 14.16 19.72 -16.94
CA ALA A 49 13.11 20.73 -17.12
C ALA A 49 13.58 22.15 -16.77
N ALA A 50 14.50 22.29 -15.82
CA ALA A 50 15.06 23.56 -15.36
C ALA A 50 16.57 23.42 -15.10
N PRO A 51 17.41 23.57 -16.14
CA PRO A 51 18.85 23.39 -16.03
C PRO A 51 19.52 24.43 -15.11
N ASP A 52 18.88 25.58 -14.90
CA ASP A 52 19.41 26.69 -14.09
C ASP A 52 19.06 26.57 -12.60
N THR A 53 18.22 25.61 -12.20
CA THR A 53 17.82 25.45 -10.80
C THR A 53 18.89 24.72 -10.00
N GLN A 54 19.62 25.47 -9.15
CA GLN A 54 20.64 24.91 -8.25
C GLN A 54 20.20 24.78 -6.79
N ALA A 55 19.12 25.45 -6.40
CA ALA A 55 18.59 25.40 -5.03
C ALA A 55 17.06 25.34 -5.03
N ILE A 56 16.51 24.58 -4.08
CA ILE A 56 15.08 24.49 -3.81
C ILE A 56 14.78 25.12 -2.45
N VAL A 57 13.60 25.70 -2.34
CA VAL A 57 13.14 26.35 -1.11
C VAL A 57 12.28 25.36 -0.32
N PRO A 58 12.70 24.89 0.86
CA PRO A 58 11.85 24.10 1.73
C PRO A 58 10.83 25.03 2.40
N GLU A 59 9.56 24.98 2.00
CA GLU A 59 8.52 25.55 2.84
C GLU A 59 8.39 24.71 4.11
N GLN A 60 8.63 25.34 5.27
CA GLN A 60 8.46 24.70 6.56
C GLN A 60 6.99 24.29 6.76
N ASP A 61 6.77 23.05 7.19
CA ASP A 61 5.45 22.47 7.47
C ASP A 61 4.70 23.38 8.48
N GLY A 62 3.82 24.22 7.95
CA GLY A 62 2.87 25.07 8.67
C GLY A 62 1.46 24.54 8.48
N VAL A 63 0.87 24.09 9.59
CA VAL A 63 -0.50 23.65 9.86
C VAL A 63 -1.64 24.31 9.06
N LEU A 64 -2.53 23.44 8.53
CA LEU A 64 -3.99 23.54 8.30
C LEU A 64 -4.62 24.68 7.47
N ALA A 65 -5.25 24.33 6.33
CA ALA A 65 -6.60 24.75 5.86
C ALA A 65 -6.91 24.02 4.52
N GLU A 66 -7.85 23.06 4.45
CA GLU A 66 -9.32 23.24 4.30
C GLU A 66 -9.72 24.03 3.05
N HIS A 67 -9.88 23.34 1.91
CA HIS A 67 -10.76 23.67 0.77
C HIS A 67 -10.80 22.39 -0.10
N GLY A 68 -11.89 21.67 -0.36
CA GLY A 68 -13.31 22.03 -0.35
C GLY A 68 -13.89 21.85 -1.76
N VAL A 69 -14.38 20.63 -2.07
CA VAL A 69 -15.52 20.25 -2.95
C VAL A 69 -15.40 20.53 -4.47
N LEU A 70 -15.61 19.59 -5.40
CA LEU A 70 -16.89 18.96 -5.87
C LEU A 70 -16.53 17.68 -6.68
N ALA A 71 -17.09 16.47 -6.47
CA ALA A 71 -18.46 15.98 -6.74
C ALA A 71 -18.96 16.37 -8.15
N GLU A 72 -19.44 15.56 -9.08
CA GLU A 72 -19.82 14.15 -9.28
C GLU A 72 -19.94 13.99 -10.82
N ASP A 73 -19.76 12.79 -11.38
CA ASP A 73 -20.74 12.28 -12.36
C ASP A 73 -20.73 10.74 -12.40
N SER A 74 -21.95 10.22 -12.46
CA SER A 74 -22.43 8.84 -12.30
C SER A 74 -22.05 7.93 -13.50
N ALA A 75 -22.14 6.59 -13.57
CA ALA A 75 -22.88 5.48 -12.94
C ALA A 75 -22.38 4.14 -13.62
N PRO A 76 -22.96 2.93 -13.43
CA PRO A 76 -23.64 2.33 -12.28
C PRO A 76 -23.10 0.92 -11.88
N ALA A 77 -23.66 0.45 -10.77
CA ALA A 77 -23.55 -0.83 -10.06
C ALA A 77 -23.39 -2.13 -10.87
N GLN A 78 -22.58 -3.04 -10.33
CA GLN A 78 -22.94 -4.46 -10.13
C GLN A 78 -21.92 -5.16 -9.21
N GLY A 79 -22.40 -5.70 -8.07
CA GLY A 79 -21.64 -6.66 -7.26
C GLY A 79 -21.71 -6.43 -5.75
N ASP A 80 -22.88 -6.62 -5.16
CA ASP A 80 -23.10 -6.77 -3.73
C ASP A 80 -22.25 -7.93 -3.16
N LEU A 81 -21.11 -7.60 -2.55
CA LEU A 81 -20.46 -8.45 -1.54
C LEU A 81 -20.05 -7.55 -0.38
N ALA A 82 -20.97 -7.45 0.57
CA ALA A 82 -20.76 -7.26 2.01
C ALA A 82 -19.53 -6.42 2.42
N ALA A 83 -19.81 -5.14 2.68
CA ALA A 83 -19.20 -4.31 3.72
C ALA A 83 -17.98 -4.93 4.44
N ALA A 84 -16.78 -4.51 4.05
CA ALA A 84 -15.63 -4.60 4.94
C ALA A 84 -15.80 -3.54 6.05
N PRO A 85 -16.00 -3.92 7.33
CA PRO A 85 -15.94 -2.95 8.41
C PRO A 85 -14.46 -2.76 8.77
N GLY A 86 -13.98 -1.53 8.74
CA GLY A 86 -12.70 -1.20 9.35
C GLY A 86 -11.78 -0.25 8.59
N ALA A 87 -12.33 0.81 7.99
CA ALA A 87 -11.61 2.08 7.94
C ALA A 87 -11.55 2.64 9.37
N ALA A 88 -10.70 2.06 10.22
CA ALA A 88 -10.33 2.63 11.50
C ALA A 88 -8.98 3.30 11.31
N ASP A 89 -9.00 4.64 11.43
CA ASP A 89 -7.98 5.55 11.95
C ASP A 89 -6.49 5.18 11.80
N GLY A 90 -5.68 6.21 11.55
CA GLY A 90 -4.20 6.16 11.52
C GLY A 90 -3.55 5.86 12.88
N GLY A 91 -4.03 4.85 13.62
CA GLY A 91 -3.50 4.38 14.89
C GLY A 91 -2.91 2.96 14.77
N ASP A 92 -1.63 2.85 15.09
CA ASP A 92 -0.89 1.61 15.39
C ASP A 92 -0.97 0.44 14.38
N MET A 93 0.00 0.41 13.47
CA MET A 93 0.28 -0.75 12.58
C MET A 93 0.75 -2.01 13.33
N ASP A 94 0.98 -1.92 14.64
CA ASP A 94 1.37 -3.05 15.49
C ASP A 94 0.19 -3.82 16.09
N GLY A 95 -1.05 -3.35 15.88
CA GLY A 95 -2.26 -4.04 16.32
C GLY A 95 -2.45 -5.42 15.65
N TYR A 96 -3.02 -6.36 16.40
CA TYR A 96 -3.40 -7.68 15.89
C TYR A 96 -4.86 -7.69 15.44
N LEU A 97 -5.07 -8.13 14.21
CA LEU A 97 -6.38 -8.35 13.62
C LEU A 97 -6.65 -9.85 13.52
N ARG A 98 -7.91 -10.22 13.67
CA ARG A 98 -8.37 -11.58 13.49
C ARG A 98 -8.78 -11.76 12.04
N ILE A 99 -8.07 -12.64 11.34
CA ILE A 99 -8.39 -12.95 9.93
C ILE A 99 -8.80 -14.41 9.76
N LEU A 100 -9.65 -14.66 8.77
CA LEU A 100 -10.04 -15.99 8.32
C LEU A 100 -9.72 -16.09 6.82
N ILE A 101 -8.83 -17.01 6.47
CA ILE A 101 -8.57 -17.37 5.07
C ILE A 101 -9.36 -18.66 4.77
N PRO A 102 -10.46 -18.63 4.00
CA PRO A 102 -11.19 -19.84 3.64
C PRO A 102 -10.30 -20.81 2.86
N ARG A 103 -10.61 -22.11 3.00
CA ARG A 103 -10.00 -23.13 2.14
C ARG A 103 -10.54 -22.96 0.73
N GLN A 104 -9.65 -23.07 -0.25
CA GLN A 104 -10.03 -23.04 -1.67
C GLN A 104 -10.02 -24.47 -2.21
N GLU A 105 -10.92 -24.79 -3.14
CA GLU A 105 -10.94 -26.10 -3.81
C GLU A 105 -9.89 -26.24 -4.93
N LYS A 106 -9.12 -25.18 -5.20
CA LYS A 106 -7.98 -25.22 -6.13
C LYS A 106 -6.88 -26.13 -5.61
N HIS A 107 -6.04 -26.65 -6.51
CA HIS A 107 -4.89 -27.46 -6.14
C HIS A 107 -3.95 -26.66 -5.21
N GLY A 108 -3.68 -27.18 -4.02
CA GLY A 108 -2.95 -26.46 -2.95
C GLY A 108 -3.79 -25.51 -2.08
N GLY A 109 -5.12 -25.50 -2.23
CA GLY A 109 -6.01 -24.60 -1.49
C GLY A 109 -6.24 -24.96 -0.01
N GLY A 110 -5.66 -26.07 0.45
CA GLY A 110 -5.59 -26.47 1.85
C GLY A 110 -4.27 -26.09 2.54
N ASP A 111 -3.25 -25.69 1.78
CA ASP A 111 -1.93 -25.41 2.33
C ASP A 111 -1.90 -24.07 3.08
N PRO A 112 -1.13 -23.97 4.17
CA PRO A 112 -0.99 -22.72 4.90
C PRO A 112 -0.31 -21.66 4.03
N VAL A 113 -0.71 -20.40 4.21
CA VAL A 113 -0.27 -19.29 3.37
C VAL A 113 0.99 -18.66 3.97
N PRO A 114 2.16 -18.70 3.30
CA PRO A 114 3.33 -17.96 3.72
C PRO A 114 3.17 -16.48 3.36
N VAL A 115 3.25 -15.60 4.35
CA VAL A 115 3.19 -14.14 4.16
C VAL A 115 4.51 -13.53 4.60
N ASN A 116 5.16 -12.80 3.69
CA ASN A 116 6.44 -12.13 3.93
C ASN A 116 6.26 -10.61 4.00
N CYS A 117 6.77 -9.99 5.06
CA CYS A 117 6.77 -8.55 5.26
C CYS A 117 8.15 -8.12 5.79
N ASN A 118 8.90 -7.32 5.02
CA ASN A 118 10.17 -6.72 5.46
C ASN A 118 11.14 -7.74 6.11
N GLY A 119 11.32 -8.90 5.47
CA GLY A 119 12.21 -9.96 5.95
C GLY A 119 11.66 -10.83 7.10
N ARG A 120 10.42 -10.60 7.55
CA ARG A 120 9.72 -11.49 8.49
C ARG A 120 8.66 -12.31 7.76
N GLN A 121 8.76 -13.63 7.88
CA GLN A 121 7.77 -14.57 7.39
C GLN A 121 6.83 -14.99 8.50
N ILE A 122 5.53 -15.05 8.21
CA ILE A 122 4.54 -15.74 9.02
C ILE A 122 3.82 -16.78 8.19
N ILE A 123 3.40 -17.87 8.82
CA ILE A 123 2.61 -18.92 8.18
C ILE A 123 1.19 -18.80 8.73
N VAL A 124 0.24 -18.47 7.87
CA VAL A 124 -1.17 -18.32 8.25
C VAL A 124 -1.94 -19.59 7.87
N PRO A 125 -2.50 -20.34 8.84
CA PRO A 125 -3.28 -21.52 8.53
C PRO A 125 -4.62 -21.15 7.88
N ARG A 126 -5.05 -21.93 6.88
CA ARG A 126 -6.36 -21.76 6.23
C ARG A 126 -7.47 -22.48 6.99
N GLY A 127 -8.67 -21.92 6.95
CA GLY A 127 -9.88 -22.48 7.55
C GLY A 127 -9.96 -22.31 9.07
N ARG A 128 -9.11 -21.48 9.67
CA ARG A 128 -9.14 -21.15 11.10
C ARG A 128 -8.94 -19.64 11.29
N GLU A 129 -9.58 -19.08 12.31
CA GLU A 129 -9.31 -17.71 12.75
C GLU A 129 -7.88 -17.60 13.27
N TRP A 130 -7.11 -16.67 12.73
CA TRP A 130 -5.71 -16.48 13.11
C TRP A 130 -5.41 -15.01 13.41
N PRO A 131 -4.68 -14.72 14.51
CA PRO A 131 -4.23 -13.36 14.80
C PRO A 131 -3.05 -12.98 13.90
N VAL A 132 -3.21 -11.89 13.17
CA VAL A 132 -2.21 -11.38 12.24
C VAL A 132 -2.04 -9.88 12.45
N LYS A 133 -0.80 -9.39 12.47
CA LYS A 133 -0.56 -7.94 12.58
C LYS A 133 -1.11 -7.21 11.36
N ARG A 134 -1.62 -6.00 11.57
CA ARG A 134 -2.22 -5.15 10.52
C ARG A 134 -1.35 -5.04 9.26
N LYS A 135 -0.04 -4.87 9.40
CA LYS A 135 0.92 -4.83 8.28
C LYS A 135 0.87 -6.04 7.33
N PHE A 136 0.62 -7.24 7.86
CA PHE A 136 0.53 -8.45 7.03
C PHE A 136 -0.84 -8.56 6.35
N VAL A 137 -1.89 -8.02 6.99
CA VAL A 137 -3.23 -7.94 6.39
C VAL A 137 -3.23 -7.01 5.18
N GLU A 138 -2.53 -5.89 5.27
CA GLU A 138 -2.35 -4.95 4.15
C GLU A 138 -1.63 -5.63 2.97
N ILE A 139 -0.56 -6.38 3.23
CA ILE A 139 0.14 -7.15 2.19
C ILE A 139 -0.77 -8.19 1.55
N LEU A 140 -1.57 -8.91 2.34
CA LEU A 140 -2.53 -9.86 1.82
C LEU A 140 -3.59 -9.19 0.94
N SER A 141 -4.00 -7.96 1.27
CA SER A 141 -4.98 -7.20 0.49
C SER A 141 -4.46 -6.81 -0.90
N HIS A 142 -3.16 -6.55 -1.00
CA HIS A 142 -2.45 -6.20 -2.24
C HIS A 142 -1.89 -7.43 -2.98
N ALA A 143 -2.02 -8.64 -2.41
CA ALA A 143 -1.56 -9.86 -3.06
C ALA A 143 -2.54 -10.26 -4.18
N VAL A 144 -2.21 -9.87 -5.41
CA VAL A 144 -2.97 -10.17 -6.62
C VAL A 144 -2.28 -11.24 -7.47
N GLU A 145 -3.08 -12.13 -8.03
CA GLU A 145 -2.69 -13.15 -9.01
C GLU A 145 -3.35 -12.79 -10.35
N ARG A 146 -2.56 -12.77 -11.43
CA ARG A 146 -3.10 -12.58 -12.77
C ARG A 146 -3.59 -13.92 -13.32
N GLN A 147 -4.90 -14.06 -13.47
CA GLN A 147 -5.52 -15.24 -14.07
C GLN A 147 -5.83 -14.99 -15.54
N TYR A 148 -5.46 -15.97 -16.37
CA TYR A 148 -5.73 -15.95 -17.80
C TYR A 148 -6.91 -16.86 -18.08
N SER A 149 -7.98 -16.30 -18.62
CA SER A 149 -9.13 -17.04 -19.12
C SER A 149 -9.06 -17.06 -20.64
N VAL A 150 -9.17 -18.25 -21.24
CA VAL A 150 -9.27 -18.40 -22.69
C VAL A 150 -10.71 -18.71 -23.02
N THR A 151 -11.40 -17.74 -23.60
CA THR A 151 -12.78 -17.89 -24.04
C THR A 151 -12.77 -18.16 -25.54
N LEU A 152 -13.30 -19.32 -25.96
CA LEU A 152 -13.45 -19.62 -27.38
C LEU A 152 -14.75 -19.01 -27.88
N ASN A 153 -14.66 -18.04 -28.79
CA ASN A 153 -15.84 -17.43 -29.38
C ASN A 153 -16.59 -18.46 -30.25
N PRO A 154 -17.87 -18.79 -29.94
CA PRO A 154 -18.57 -19.90 -30.60
C PRO A 154 -18.91 -19.64 -32.07
N HIS A 155 -18.85 -18.38 -32.52
CA HIS A 155 -19.11 -18.00 -33.91
C HIS A 155 -17.85 -17.88 -34.77
N THR A 156 -16.79 -17.25 -34.27
CA THR A 156 -15.56 -17.01 -35.03
C THR A 156 -14.53 -18.13 -34.87
N ARG A 157 -14.69 -19.00 -33.86
CA ARG A 157 -13.70 -20.01 -33.42
C ARG A 157 -12.34 -19.42 -33.06
N GLU A 158 -12.27 -18.11 -32.85
CA GLU A 158 -11.08 -17.43 -32.37
C GLU A 158 -11.01 -17.57 -30.85
N ALA A 159 -9.82 -17.87 -30.34
CA ALA A 159 -9.56 -17.92 -28.91
C ALA A 159 -9.22 -16.52 -28.42
N GLU A 160 -10.11 -15.95 -27.60
CA GLU A 160 -9.88 -14.67 -26.94
C GLU A 160 -9.27 -14.95 -25.57
N MET A 161 -8.07 -14.40 -25.33
CA MET A 161 -7.37 -14.55 -24.07
C MET A 161 -7.57 -13.27 -23.24
N THR A 162 -8.37 -13.38 -22.18
CA THR A 162 -8.64 -12.27 -21.27
C THR A 162 -7.86 -12.46 -19.97
N SER A 163 -7.08 -11.45 -19.59
CA SER A 163 -6.40 -11.42 -18.29
C SER A 163 -7.25 -10.68 -17.28
N HIS A 164 -7.46 -11.28 -16.10
CA HIS A 164 -8.10 -10.63 -14.97
C HIS A 164 -7.17 -10.73 -13.75
N ASP A 165 -6.99 -9.61 -13.05
CA ASP A 165 -6.25 -9.57 -11.80
C ASP A 165 -7.23 -9.93 -10.66
N VAL A 166 -6.95 -11.02 -9.95
CA VAL A 166 -7.81 -11.55 -8.87
C VAL A 166 -6.99 -11.63 -7.59
N GLN A 167 -7.60 -11.41 -6.43
CA GLN A 167 -6.90 -11.62 -5.16
C GLN A 167 -6.40 -13.06 -5.03
N ALA A 168 -5.10 -13.22 -4.79
CA ALA A 168 -4.45 -14.53 -4.65
C ALA A 168 -5.00 -15.29 -3.42
N TYR A 169 -5.22 -14.56 -2.33
CA TYR A 169 -5.68 -15.10 -1.07
C TYR A 169 -6.88 -14.28 -0.57
N PRO A 170 -8.12 -14.62 -0.95
CA PRO A 170 -9.28 -13.98 -0.37
C PRO A 170 -9.31 -14.25 1.14
N PHE A 171 -9.53 -13.24 1.95
CA PHE A 171 -9.60 -13.35 3.40
C PHE A 171 -10.71 -12.45 3.96
N GLN A 172 -11.15 -12.75 5.18
CA GLN A 172 -12.15 -11.97 5.90
C GLN A 172 -11.53 -11.41 7.19
N ILE A 173 -11.78 -10.14 7.48
CA ILE A 173 -11.38 -9.49 8.72
C ILE A 173 -12.55 -9.59 9.71
N LEU A 174 -12.32 -10.26 10.84
CA LEU A 174 -13.33 -10.52 11.87
C LEU A 174 -13.28 -9.52 13.03
N GLY A 175 -12.42 -8.50 12.94
CA GLY A 175 -12.20 -7.46 13.95
C GLY A 175 -10.88 -7.59 14.71
N PRO A 176 -10.70 -6.80 15.79
CA PRO A 176 -9.48 -6.83 16.60
C PRO A 176 -9.35 -8.16 17.36
N TRP A 177 -8.10 -8.63 17.50
CA TRP A 177 -7.83 -9.82 18.31
C TRP A 177 -7.75 -9.47 19.80
N ALA A 178 -8.75 -9.91 20.57
CA ALA A 178 -8.81 -9.70 22.02
C ALA A 178 -8.27 -10.89 22.84
N GLY A 179 -7.85 -11.98 22.19
CA GLY A 179 -7.38 -13.19 22.84
C GLY A 179 -5.90 -13.17 23.22
N PRO A 180 -5.42 -14.12 24.04
CA PRO A 180 -3.99 -14.37 24.18
C PRO A 180 -3.40 -14.77 22.81
N LEU A 181 -2.21 -14.29 22.48
CA LEU A 181 -1.51 -14.72 21.27
C LEU A 181 -1.24 -16.24 21.35
N PRO A 182 -1.45 -16.98 20.26
CA PRO A 182 -1.13 -18.41 20.25
C PRO A 182 0.34 -18.62 20.60
N ALA A 183 0.62 -19.70 21.34
CA ALA A 183 1.99 -20.04 21.79
C ALA A 183 2.99 -20.13 20.63
N GLU A 184 2.50 -20.47 19.43
CA GLU A 184 3.25 -20.52 18.18
C GLU A 184 3.78 -19.15 17.74
N MET A 185 3.21 -18.05 18.24
CA MET A 185 3.65 -16.68 17.97
C MET A 185 4.46 -16.04 19.11
N THR A 186 4.44 -16.63 20.31
CA THR A 186 5.20 -16.13 21.48
C THR A 186 6.59 -16.77 21.60
N GLY A 187 6.89 -17.77 20.77
CA GLY A 187 8.17 -18.46 20.74
C GLY A 187 9.30 -17.68 20.05
N SER A 188 9.90 -16.72 20.74
CA SER A 188 11.29 -16.31 20.44
C SER A 188 12.02 -15.82 21.68
N THR A 189 12.05 -16.62 22.75
CA THR A 189 13.19 -16.63 23.68
C THR A 189 13.18 -17.92 24.53
N SER A 190 13.69 -19.01 24.00
CA SER A 190 14.30 -20.04 24.87
C SER A 190 15.69 -20.33 24.32
N GLY A 191 16.68 -19.64 24.91
CA GLY A 191 18.07 -20.03 24.78
C GLY A 191 18.28 -21.44 25.31
N GLY A 192 19.22 -22.15 24.69
CA GLY A 192 19.66 -23.47 25.11
C GLY A 192 20.94 -23.79 24.41
N ALA A 193 22.03 -23.19 24.90
CA ALA A 193 23.39 -23.52 24.53
C ALA A 193 23.63 -25.03 24.61
N ARG A 194 24.26 -25.59 23.56
CA ARG A 194 25.18 -26.72 23.65
C ARG A 194 26.00 -26.81 22.37
#